data_AF-A0A918KP35-F1
#
_entry.id   AF-A0A918KP35-F1
#
_cell.length_a   1.000
_cell.length_b   1.000
_cell.length_c   1.000
_cell.angle_alpha   90.00
_cell.angle_beta   90.00
_cell.angle_gamma   90.00
#
_symmetry.space_group_name_H-M   'P 1'
#
loop_
_entity.id
_entity.type
_entity.pdbx_description
1 polymer ?
#
loop_
_entity_poly.entity_id
_entity_poly.type
_entity_poly.pdbx_seq_one_letter_code
_entity_poly.pdbx_strand_id
1 'polypeptide(L)'
;MILLAGGVLKNYQPPISVILEAISGNVVSAEGLPTNPASESEKDTSGVIAFSKSEEPWALFETHFAEAEKKPHVLAFYLPAKLGLAHYLAAGLKPDEAAFAWITTTKSVLNFVRKHRKSVFLVNADTALQFPEEFIEICVNKYRFNGTDRVGDLPRRPPVSDLHGIFANQIIRQNQDVLKLQQELEARSEPISPYSTPDVFDLKSVFEELNASTENYEIAKAQINQLEAKGVKASQKLEDISTRFGKLSDANQSLESENKLLLEQMEAMQADLVGSQDALEQNKALYVEQLDAVRAELADNNQRFEKNKSLLLEQLEAVQAELIESQKNPDGKKLLNENARLKSDLSDLQAAHEATLLHAKELAEANAEAIDDARRSNMKDDLMSEQMASIQSDATETYHNYLKVSTELEELKKVARWKEGKTERLVAELENDLARTHKRIDSLQSSFSWKVTRPVRILSRAIGLAGRRASQSDVNRVYQSGLFDVDWYLKTYPDLANISMSPIEHFVNYGAFEGRSPGPKFNTRKYTKDNPDVLIDGVNPLLHFLESRNEN
;
A
#
# COMPACT_ATOMS: atom_id res chain seq x y z
N MET A 1 -2.52 -45.51 -38.31
CA MET A 1 -3.00 -44.30 -37.62
C MET A 1 -2.57 -44.40 -36.16
N ILE A 2 -1.94 -43.37 -35.60
CA ILE A 2 -1.41 -43.41 -34.23
C ILE A 2 -2.40 -42.71 -33.29
N LEU A 3 -2.67 -43.33 -32.14
CA LEU A 3 -3.52 -42.78 -31.10
C LEU A 3 -2.74 -42.63 -29.79
N LEU A 4 -2.63 -41.41 -29.29
CA LEU A 4 -2.09 -41.13 -27.96
C LEU A 4 -3.24 -40.92 -26.97
N ALA A 5 -3.30 -41.78 -25.96
CA ALA A 5 -4.31 -41.74 -24.92
C ALA A 5 -3.96 -40.81 -23.74
N GLY A 6 -4.64 -39.67 -23.63
CA GLY A 6 -4.73 -38.90 -22.39
C GLY A 6 -3.75 -37.73 -22.26
N GLY A 7 -4.19 -36.68 -21.55
CA GLY A 7 -3.48 -35.39 -21.43
C GLY A 7 -2.10 -35.45 -20.77
N VAL A 8 -1.72 -36.57 -20.17
CA VAL A 8 -0.40 -36.80 -19.56
C VAL A 8 0.66 -37.19 -20.60
N LEU A 9 0.25 -37.79 -21.73
CA LEU A 9 1.17 -38.18 -22.80
C LEU A 9 1.75 -36.98 -23.57
N LYS A 10 1.27 -35.75 -23.36
CA LYS A 10 1.83 -34.53 -24.00
C LYS A 10 3.33 -34.37 -23.71
N ASN A 11 3.78 -34.75 -22.51
CA ASN A 11 5.21 -34.70 -22.17
C ASN A 11 6.02 -35.85 -22.79
N TYR A 12 5.36 -36.94 -23.19
CA TYR A 12 5.96 -38.12 -23.84
C TYR A 12 5.79 -38.09 -25.36
N GLN A 13 5.01 -37.14 -25.89
CA GLN A 13 4.72 -36.99 -27.31
C GLN A 13 5.98 -36.74 -28.15
N PRO A 14 6.90 -35.83 -27.78
CA PRO A 14 8.13 -35.63 -28.56
C PRO A 14 9.05 -36.87 -28.60
N PRO A 15 9.29 -37.59 -27.47
CA PRO A 15 10.02 -38.85 -27.53
C PRO A 15 9.35 -39.94 -28.37
N ILE A 16 8.03 -40.09 -28.26
CA ILE A 16 7.26 -41.12 -28.99
C ILE A 16 7.23 -40.81 -30.50
N SER A 17 7.14 -39.53 -30.90
CA SER A 17 7.13 -39.16 -32.32
C SER A 17 8.43 -39.56 -33.03
N VAL A 18 9.59 -39.42 -32.38
CA VAL A 18 10.87 -39.84 -32.97
C VAL A 18 10.93 -41.35 -33.19
N ILE A 19 10.42 -42.15 -32.25
CA ILE A 19 10.32 -43.61 -32.42
C ILE A 19 9.37 -43.95 -33.58
N LEU A 20 8.25 -43.24 -33.71
CA LEU A 20 7.26 -43.48 -34.76
C LEU A 20 7.74 -43.07 -36.15
N GLU A 21 8.56 -42.02 -36.26
CA GLU A 21 9.25 -41.64 -37.49
C GLU A 21 10.17 -42.77 -37.98
N ALA A 22 10.86 -43.47 -37.07
CA ALA A 22 11.68 -44.63 -37.42
C ALA A 22 10.86 -45.83 -37.95
N ILE A 23 9.57 -45.92 -37.57
CA ILE A 23 8.63 -47.00 -37.93
C ILE A 23 7.82 -46.67 -39.21
N SER A 24 7.98 -45.48 -39.80
CA SER A 24 7.35 -45.16 -41.09
C SER A 24 8.03 -44.04 -41.89
N GLY A 25 8.48 -44.35 -43.11
CA GLY A 25 8.93 -43.35 -44.11
C GLY A 25 7.80 -42.53 -44.77
N ASN A 26 6.56 -42.60 -44.26
CA ASN A 26 5.40 -41.79 -44.64
C ASN A 26 4.38 -41.87 -43.51
N VAL A 27 4.50 -41.00 -42.51
CA VAL A 27 3.40 -40.71 -41.58
C VAL A 27 2.32 -40.02 -42.42
N VAL A 28 1.32 -40.77 -42.87
CA VAL A 28 0.14 -40.18 -43.52
C VAL A 28 -0.56 -39.33 -42.46
N SER A 29 -0.35 -38.01 -42.56
CA SER A 29 -1.11 -36.96 -41.91
C SER A 29 -2.60 -37.28 -42.03
N ALA A 30 -3.33 -37.20 -40.92
CA ALA A 30 -4.79 -37.21 -40.97
C ALA A 30 -5.29 -35.88 -41.54
N GLU A 31 -5.09 -35.64 -42.83
CA GLU A 31 -5.87 -34.67 -43.60
C GLU A 31 -7.30 -35.23 -43.68
N GLY A 32 -8.18 -34.79 -42.78
CA GLY A 32 -9.59 -35.16 -42.81
C GLY A 32 -10.37 -35.11 -41.49
N LEU A 33 -9.71 -34.96 -40.33
CA LEU A 33 -10.41 -34.71 -39.07
C LEU A 33 -10.59 -33.19 -38.88
N PRO A 34 -11.80 -32.68 -38.54
CA PRO A 34 -12.02 -31.25 -38.43
C PRO A 34 -11.19 -30.68 -37.27
N THR A 35 -10.27 -29.79 -37.59
CA THR A 35 -9.59 -28.95 -36.61
C THR A 35 -10.57 -27.90 -36.09
N ASN A 36 -10.70 -27.79 -34.77
CA ASN A 36 -11.46 -26.73 -34.12
C ASN A 36 -10.80 -25.37 -34.44
N PRO A 37 -11.51 -24.30 -34.87
CA PRO A 37 -10.89 -23.05 -35.32
C PRO A 37 -10.25 -22.17 -34.21
N ALA A 38 -10.03 -22.70 -32.99
CA ALA A 38 -9.70 -21.89 -31.83
C ALA A 38 -8.24 -21.95 -31.35
N SER A 39 -7.30 -22.50 -32.14
CA SER A 39 -5.87 -22.44 -31.78
C SER A 39 -4.97 -22.32 -33.01
N GLU A 40 -4.95 -21.14 -33.62
CA GLU A 40 -3.84 -20.70 -34.48
C GLU A 40 -2.64 -20.27 -33.62
N SER A 41 -1.98 -21.23 -32.98
CA SER A 41 -0.59 -21.08 -32.57
C SER A 41 -0.02 -22.48 -32.34
N GLU A 42 1.08 -22.80 -33.02
CA GLU A 42 1.75 -24.11 -33.10
C GLU A 42 1.14 -25.08 -34.12
N LYS A 43 1.43 -24.82 -35.41
CA LYS A 43 1.53 -25.89 -36.41
C LYS A 43 2.79 -26.70 -36.08
N ASP A 44 2.64 -27.71 -35.25
CA ASP A 44 3.69 -28.72 -35.05
C ASP A 44 3.56 -29.77 -36.15
N THR A 45 4.58 -29.90 -37.00
CA THR A 45 4.60 -30.71 -38.24
C THR A 45 4.73 -32.23 -38.00
N SER A 46 4.60 -32.70 -36.76
CA SER A 46 4.59 -34.13 -36.44
C SER A 46 3.16 -34.66 -36.52
N GLY A 47 2.89 -35.68 -37.34
CA GLY A 47 1.57 -36.26 -37.59
C GLY A 47 0.96 -37.03 -36.40
N VAL A 48 0.90 -36.38 -35.23
CA VAL A 48 0.45 -36.94 -33.95
C VAL A 48 -0.76 -36.16 -33.45
N ILE A 49 -1.93 -36.81 -33.40
CA ILE A 49 -3.14 -36.19 -32.89
C ILE A 49 -3.13 -36.27 -31.36
N ALA A 50 -2.81 -35.17 -30.69
CA ALA A 50 -2.91 -35.01 -29.24
C ALA A 50 -4.21 -34.27 -28.90
N PHE A 51 -5.10 -34.91 -28.15
CA PHE A 51 -6.37 -34.32 -27.77
C PHE A 51 -6.26 -33.56 -26.45
N SER A 52 -6.76 -32.32 -26.43
CA SER A 52 -6.75 -31.44 -25.26
C SER A 52 -8.05 -31.53 -24.44
N LYS A 53 -8.12 -30.74 -23.38
CA LYS A 53 -8.64 -31.06 -22.04
C LYS A 53 -10.18 -31.11 -21.86
N SER A 54 -11.03 -31.06 -22.89
CA SER A 54 -12.48 -30.81 -22.65
C SER A 54 -13.51 -31.60 -23.46
N GLU A 55 -13.14 -32.51 -24.35
CA GLU A 55 -14.11 -33.36 -25.05
C GLU A 55 -13.59 -34.80 -25.03
N GLU A 56 -14.48 -35.79 -24.82
CA GLU A 56 -14.09 -37.21 -24.82
C GLU A 56 -13.38 -37.54 -26.14
N PRO A 57 -12.04 -37.64 -26.17
CA PRO A 57 -11.31 -37.68 -27.43
C PRO A 57 -11.61 -38.95 -28.23
N TRP A 58 -11.99 -39.98 -27.49
CA TRP A 58 -12.37 -41.29 -27.97
C TRP A 58 -13.66 -41.27 -28.77
N ALA A 59 -14.62 -40.39 -28.45
CA ALA A 59 -15.91 -40.37 -29.13
C ALA A 59 -15.78 -39.89 -30.58
N LEU A 60 -15.01 -38.82 -30.82
CA LEU A 60 -14.74 -38.30 -32.17
C LEU A 60 -13.91 -39.29 -33.01
N PHE A 61 -12.91 -39.92 -32.40
CA PHE A 61 -12.10 -40.93 -33.06
C PHE A 61 -12.90 -42.20 -33.38
N GLU A 62 -13.76 -42.66 -32.47
CA GLU A 62 -14.56 -43.87 -32.62
C GLU A 62 -15.52 -43.76 -33.82
N THR A 63 -16.10 -42.58 -34.04
CA THR A 63 -16.94 -42.30 -35.22
C THR A 63 -16.15 -42.44 -36.52
N HIS A 64 -14.97 -41.81 -36.61
CA HIS A 64 -14.12 -41.89 -37.81
C HIS A 64 -13.55 -43.30 -38.04
N PHE A 65 -13.21 -44.02 -36.97
CA PHE A 65 -12.74 -45.39 -37.06
C PHE A 65 -13.85 -46.37 -37.50
N ALA A 66 -15.10 -46.11 -37.12
CA ALA A 66 -16.25 -46.90 -37.53
C ALA A 66 -16.64 -46.67 -39.00
N GLU A 67 -16.41 -45.46 -39.52
CA GLU A 67 -16.74 -45.06 -40.90
C GLU A 67 -15.68 -45.47 -41.95
N ALA A 68 -14.50 -45.93 -41.53
CA ALA A 68 -13.43 -46.31 -42.45
C ALA A 68 -13.71 -47.63 -43.21
N GLU A 69 -13.66 -47.60 -44.55
CA GLU A 69 -13.90 -48.77 -45.43
C GLU A 69 -12.94 -49.95 -45.19
N LYS A 70 -11.69 -49.67 -44.80
CA LYS A 70 -10.71 -50.67 -44.35
C LYS A 70 -10.23 -50.31 -42.96
N LYS A 71 -10.40 -51.23 -42.00
CA LYS A 71 -9.98 -51.02 -40.60
C LYS A 71 -8.45 -50.90 -40.54
N PRO A 72 -7.89 -49.73 -40.20
CA PRO A 72 -6.45 -49.57 -40.14
C PRO A 72 -5.87 -50.26 -38.91
N HIS A 73 -4.62 -50.71 -38.99
CA HIS A 73 -3.84 -51.04 -37.80
C HIS A 73 -3.52 -49.75 -37.03
N VAL A 74 -3.81 -49.76 -35.74
CA VAL A 74 -3.67 -48.63 -34.81
C VAL A 74 -2.71 -49.01 -33.72
N LEU A 75 -1.74 -48.15 -33.48
CA LEU A 75 -0.83 -48.24 -32.35
C LEU A 75 -1.34 -47.28 -31.26
N ALA A 76 -1.67 -47.84 -30.10
CA ALA A 76 -2.21 -47.12 -28.96
C ALA A 76 -1.21 -47.17 -27.80
N PHE A 77 -0.84 -46.01 -27.29
CA PHE A 77 0.08 -45.90 -26.16
C PHE A 77 -0.64 -45.62 -24.86
N TYR A 78 -0.19 -46.24 -23.77
CA TYR A 78 -0.62 -45.92 -22.40
C TYR A 78 0.57 -45.70 -21.47
N LEU A 79 0.34 -44.96 -20.38
CA LEU A 79 1.30 -44.82 -19.29
C LEU A 79 0.92 -45.74 -18.13
N PRO A 80 1.90 -46.39 -17.47
CA PRO A 80 1.69 -47.11 -16.22
C PRO A 80 1.03 -46.23 -15.17
N ALA A 81 0.23 -46.85 -14.28
CA ALA A 81 -0.52 -46.12 -13.26
C ALA A 81 0.38 -45.21 -12.42
N LYS A 82 1.58 -45.70 -12.03
CA LYS A 82 2.54 -44.94 -11.23
C LYS A 82 2.91 -43.63 -11.92
N LEU A 83 3.24 -43.66 -13.20
CA LEU A 83 3.66 -42.48 -13.95
C LEU A 83 2.49 -41.55 -14.24
N GLY A 84 1.37 -42.10 -14.69
CA GLY A 84 0.16 -41.32 -14.93
C GLY A 84 -0.27 -40.52 -13.70
N LEU A 85 -0.32 -41.19 -12.54
CA LEU A 85 -0.66 -40.56 -11.27
C LEU A 85 0.38 -39.55 -10.81
N ALA A 86 1.68 -39.87 -10.91
CA ALA A 86 2.73 -38.94 -10.50
C ALA A 86 2.70 -37.63 -11.31
N HIS A 87 2.39 -37.70 -12.60
CA HIS A 87 2.19 -36.50 -13.42
C HIS A 87 0.94 -35.72 -13.04
N TYR A 88 -0.18 -36.38 -12.73
CA TYR A 88 -1.37 -35.68 -12.24
C TYR A 88 -1.10 -34.96 -10.91
N LEU A 89 -0.37 -35.60 -10.00
CA LEU A 89 0.04 -34.99 -8.74
C LEU A 89 0.98 -33.81 -8.96
N ALA A 90 1.95 -33.93 -9.89
CA ALA A 90 2.85 -32.84 -10.25
C ALA A 90 2.12 -31.66 -10.92
N ALA A 91 1.01 -31.93 -11.59
CA ALA A 91 0.11 -30.90 -12.14
C ALA A 91 -0.80 -30.27 -11.07
N GLY A 92 -0.68 -30.65 -9.80
CA GLY A 92 -1.41 -30.08 -8.67
C GLY A 92 -2.75 -30.73 -8.36
N LEU A 93 -3.11 -31.87 -8.98
CA LEU A 93 -4.34 -32.59 -8.65
C LEU A 93 -4.22 -33.28 -7.29
N LYS A 94 -5.34 -33.38 -6.57
CA LYS A 94 -5.42 -34.16 -5.33
C LYS A 94 -5.38 -35.68 -5.62
N PRO A 95 -5.01 -36.55 -4.66
CA PRO A 95 -4.95 -38.00 -4.86
C PRO A 95 -6.23 -38.61 -5.42
N ASP A 96 -7.38 -38.25 -4.87
CA ASP A 96 -8.67 -38.81 -5.29
C ASP A 96 -9.05 -38.32 -6.69
N GLU A 97 -8.81 -37.04 -6.98
CA GLU A 97 -9.03 -36.43 -8.29
C GLU A 97 -8.08 -37.03 -9.35
N ALA A 98 -6.81 -37.26 -9.01
CA ALA A 98 -5.82 -37.89 -9.85
C ALA A 98 -6.17 -39.35 -10.12
N ALA A 99 -6.57 -40.10 -9.10
CA ALA A 99 -7.04 -41.48 -9.22
C ALA A 99 -8.29 -41.57 -10.11
N PHE A 100 -9.27 -40.71 -9.88
CA PHE A 100 -10.49 -40.63 -10.68
C PHE A 100 -10.20 -40.30 -12.15
N ALA A 101 -9.35 -39.29 -12.39
CA ALA A 101 -8.94 -38.90 -13.75
C ALA A 101 -8.22 -40.05 -14.47
N TRP A 102 -7.30 -40.73 -13.78
CA TRP A 102 -6.59 -41.88 -14.33
C TRP A 102 -7.54 -43.05 -14.61
N ILE A 103 -8.41 -43.42 -13.67
CA ILE A 103 -9.41 -44.49 -13.83
C ILE A 103 -10.32 -44.23 -15.03
N THR A 104 -10.85 -43.00 -15.13
CA THR A 104 -11.78 -42.61 -16.19
C THR A 104 -11.11 -42.71 -17.56
N THR A 105 -9.90 -42.17 -17.68
CA THR A 105 -9.11 -42.23 -18.92
C THR A 105 -8.80 -43.67 -19.31
N THR A 106 -8.33 -44.49 -18.36
CA THR A 106 -7.98 -45.89 -18.59
C THR A 106 -9.19 -46.73 -18.99
N LYS A 107 -10.36 -46.52 -18.37
CA LYS A 107 -11.60 -47.22 -18.74
C LYS A 107 -11.99 -46.93 -20.20
N SER A 108 -11.89 -45.68 -20.64
CA SER A 108 -12.18 -45.32 -22.04
C SER A 108 -11.22 -46.00 -23.02
N VAL A 109 -9.91 -46.02 -22.71
CA VAL A 109 -8.89 -46.72 -23.51
C VAL A 109 -9.19 -48.21 -23.60
N LEU A 110 -9.43 -48.86 -22.45
CA LEU A 110 -9.69 -50.30 -22.40
C LEU A 110 -10.98 -50.68 -23.15
N ASN A 111 -12.03 -49.87 -23.05
CA ASN A 111 -13.26 -50.10 -23.82
C ASN A 111 -13.02 -50.03 -25.32
N PHE A 112 -12.25 -49.05 -25.79
CA PHE A 112 -11.87 -48.92 -27.19
C PHE A 112 -11.04 -50.14 -27.67
N VAL A 113 -10.01 -50.52 -26.92
CA VAL A 113 -9.16 -51.69 -27.22
C VAL A 113 -9.99 -52.99 -27.23
N ARG A 114 -10.96 -53.14 -26.31
CA ARG A 114 -11.86 -54.30 -26.29
C ARG A 114 -12.71 -54.40 -27.56
N LYS A 115 -13.27 -53.28 -28.03
CA LYS A 115 -14.12 -53.21 -29.23
C LYS A 115 -13.33 -53.49 -30.52
N HIS A 116 -12.05 -53.13 -30.55
CA HIS A 116 -11.21 -53.16 -31.76
C HIS A 116 -9.95 -54.03 -31.63
N ARG A 117 -10.01 -55.13 -30.87
CA ARG A 117 -8.87 -55.99 -30.52
C ARG A 117 -8.01 -56.55 -31.66
N LYS A 118 -8.55 -56.64 -32.89
CA LYS A 118 -7.83 -57.20 -34.05
C LYS A 118 -7.01 -56.13 -34.80
N SER A 119 -7.29 -54.87 -34.53
CA SER A 119 -6.74 -53.72 -35.26
C SER A 119 -5.99 -52.76 -34.35
N VAL A 120 -6.12 -52.87 -33.02
CA VAL A 120 -5.45 -51.99 -32.05
C VAL A 120 -4.37 -52.75 -31.29
N PHE A 121 -3.15 -52.23 -31.32
CA PHE A 121 -2.00 -52.73 -30.59
C PHE A 121 -1.73 -51.79 -29.42
N LEU A 122 -1.88 -52.29 -28.20
CA LEU A 122 -1.68 -51.51 -26.98
C LEU A 122 -0.24 -51.66 -26.50
N VAL A 123 0.43 -50.53 -26.28
CA VAL A 123 1.86 -50.49 -25.93
C VAL A 123 2.08 -49.58 -24.74
N ASN A 124 2.93 -50.03 -23.82
CA ASN A 124 3.41 -49.20 -22.72
C ASN A 124 4.40 -48.16 -23.27
N ALA A 125 4.03 -46.89 -23.17
CA ALA A 125 4.85 -45.77 -23.63
C ALA A 125 6.21 -45.70 -22.93
N ASP A 126 6.27 -45.99 -21.63
CA ASP A 126 7.50 -45.93 -20.87
C ASP A 126 8.48 -47.04 -21.30
N THR A 127 7.98 -48.26 -21.49
CA THR A 127 8.79 -49.39 -21.97
C THR A 127 9.27 -49.18 -23.41
N ALA A 128 8.41 -48.63 -24.29
CA ALA A 128 8.80 -48.33 -25.66
C ALA A 128 9.93 -47.29 -25.74
N LEU A 129 9.98 -46.34 -24.81
CA LEU A 129 11.07 -45.35 -24.74
C LEU A 129 12.35 -45.91 -24.11
N GLN A 130 12.24 -46.84 -23.17
CA GLN A 130 13.40 -47.50 -22.57
C GLN A 130 14.07 -48.49 -23.53
N PHE A 131 13.27 -49.17 -24.37
CA PHE A 131 13.73 -50.21 -25.30
C PHE A 131 13.22 -49.93 -26.73
N PRO A 132 13.71 -48.87 -27.37
CA PRO A 132 13.21 -48.43 -28.67
C PRO A 132 13.49 -49.43 -29.80
N GLU A 133 14.65 -50.09 -29.79
CA GLU A 133 15.04 -51.05 -30.83
C GLU A 133 14.13 -52.30 -30.82
N GLU A 134 13.91 -52.88 -29.63
CA GLU A 134 13.02 -54.03 -29.42
C GLU A 134 11.58 -53.70 -29.84
N PHE A 135 11.12 -52.49 -29.50
CA PHE A 135 9.81 -52.01 -29.89
C PHE A 135 9.63 -51.90 -31.41
N ILE A 136 10.63 -51.34 -32.09
CA ILE A 136 10.64 -51.21 -33.56
C ILE A 136 10.63 -52.59 -34.21
N GLU A 137 11.44 -53.52 -33.71
CA GLU A 137 11.48 -54.89 -34.21
C GLU A 137 10.11 -55.56 -34.13
N ILE A 138 9.40 -55.43 -33.00
CA ILE A 138 8.03 -55.95 -32.84
C ILE A 138 7.07 -55.31 -33.85
N CYS A 139 7.16 -53.99 -34.05
CA CYS A 139 6.30 -53.29 -35.00
C CYS A 139 6.54 -53.76 -36.45
N VAL A 140 7.80 -53.91 -36.86
CA VAL A 140 8.16 -54.34 -38.21
C VAL A 140 7.83 -55.83 -38.43
N ASN A 141 8.28 -56.70 -37.53
CA ASN A 141 8.21 -58.15 -37.73
C ASN A 141 6.82 -58.74 -37.44
N LYS A 142 6.16 -58.29 -36.36
CA LYS A 142 4.87 -58.83 -35.93
C LYS A 142 3.69 -58.14 -36.60
N TYR A 143 3.81 -56.83 -36.82
CA TYR A 143 2.69 -55.98 -37.27
C TYR A 143 2.88 -55.36 -38.65
N ARG A 144 3.98 -55.69 -39.34
CA ARG A 144 4.28 -55.31 -40.73
C ARG A 144 4.25 -53.80 -40.97
N PHE A 145 4.69 -53.02 -39.98
CA PHE A 145 5.00 -51.61 -40.21
C PHE A 145 6.30 -51.47 -41.04
N ASN A 146 6.39 -50.43 -41.88
CA ASN A 146 7.53 -50.21 -42.76
C ASN A 146 8.64 -49.42 -42.04
N GLY A 147 9.61 -50.09 -41.44
CA GLY A 147 10.70 -49.46 -40.68
C GLY A 147 11.88 -48.98 -41.53
N THR A 148 12.67 -48.05 -40.96
CA THR A 148 14.03 -47.70 -41.39
C THR A 148 15.04 -48.09 -40.30
N ASP A 149 16.27 -48.47 -40.67
CA ASP A 149 17.29 -49.04 -39.76
C ASP A 149 17.91 -48.06 -38.74
N ARG A 150 17.41 -46.82 -38.59
CA ARG A 150 18.04 -45.81 -37.72
C ARG A 150 17.04 -45.10 -36.80
N VAL A 151 17.14 -45.37 -35.50
CA VAL A 151 16.58 -44.53 -34.44
C VAL A 151 17.58 -43.42 -34.16
N GLY A 152 17.15 -42.16 -34.27
CA GLY A 152 17.95 -41.01 -33.83
C GLY A 152 18.14 -40.99 -32.31
N ASP A 153 18.93 -40.04 -31.81
CA ASP A 153 19.14 -39.85 -30.37
C ASP A 153 17.81 -39.44 -29.71
N LEU A 154 17.23 -40.32 -28.89
CA LEU A 154 15.90 -40.11 -28.33
C LEU A 154 15.91 -39.07 -27.21
N PRO A 155 14.92 -38.15 -27.17
CA PRO A 155 14.76 -37.28 -26.03
C PRO A 155 14.56 -38.11 -24.76
N ARG A 156 15.27 -37.74 -23.69
CA ARG A 156 15.16 -38.44 -22.41
C ARG A 156 13.74 -38.35 -21.86
N ARG A 157 13.32 -39.43 -21.18
CA ARG A 157 12.07 -39.50 -20.41
C ARG A 157 11.89 -38.21 -19.58
N PRO A 158 10.69 -37.61 -19.58
CA PRO A 158 10.41 -36.45 -18.74
C PRO A 158 10.68 -36.79 -17.27
N PRO A 159 11.46 -35.97 -16.54
CA PRO A 159 11.74 -36.25 -15.14
C PRO A 159 10.43 -36.20 -14.35
N VAL A 160 10.13 -37.29 -13.66
CA VAL A 160 9.05 -37.35 -12.68
C VAL A 160 9.71 -37.28 -11.33
N SER A 161 9.36 -36.28 -10.52
CA SER A 161 9.92 -36.14 -9.18
C SER A 161 9.68 -37.42 -8.37
N ASP A 162 10.73 -37.92 -7.74
CA ASP A 162 10.72 -39.17 -6.99
C ASP A 162 9.68 -39.14 -5.87
N LEU A 163 9.45 -37.96 -5.30
CA LEU A 163 8.41 -37.70 -4.31
C LEU A 163 7.01 -37.99 -4.87
N HIS A 164 6.68 -37.51 -6.07
CA HIS A 164 5.40 -37.77 -6.72
C HIS A 164 5.25 -39.26 -7.09
N GLY A 165 6.35 -39.92 -7.44
CA GLY A 165 6.40 -41.37 -7.68
C GLY A 165 6.07 -42.20 -6.43
N ILE A 166 6.56 -41.81 -5.25
CA ILE A 166 6.24 -42.46 -3.96
C ILE A 166 4.75 -42.35 -3.67
N PHE A 167 4.18 -41.17 -3.87
CA PHE A 167 2.78 -40.93 -3.63
C PHE A 167 1.86 -41.66 -4.60
N ALA A 168 2.22 -41.70 -5.89
CA ALA A 168 1.51 -42.50 -6.88
C ALA A 168 1.44 -43.98 -6.48
N ASN A 169 2.56 -44.54 -5.99
CA ASN A 169 2.58 -45.92 -5.46
C ASN A 169 1.65 -46.12 -4.27
N GLN A 170 1.56 -45.13 -3.37
CA GLN A 170 0.64 -45.20 -2.24
C GLN A 170 -0.82 -45.20 -2.70
N ILE A 171 -1.17 -44.38 -3.70
CA ILE A 171 -2.52 -44.34 -4.30
C ILE A 171 -2.87 -45.71 -4.92
N ILE A 172 -1.95 -46.33 -5.67
CA ILE A 172 -2.17 -47.65 -6.29
C ILE A 172 -2.44 -48.71 -5.22
N ARG A 173 -1.69 -48.70 -4.11
CA ARG A 173 -1.89 -49.65 -3.01
C ARG A 173 -3.22 -49.47 -2.30
N GLN A 174 -3.70 -48.23 -2.17
CA GLN A 174 -4.94 -47.90 -1.48
C GLN A 174 -6.18 -48.06 -2.38
N ASN A 175 -6.03 -47.92 -3.69
CA ASN A 175 -7.14 -47.93 -4.63
C ASN A 175 -7.18 -49.23 -5.47
N GLN A 176 -8.08 -50.13 -5.09
CA GLN A 176 -8.26 -51.44 -5.75
C GLN A 176 -8.65 -51.33 -7.23
N ASP A 177 -9.37 -50.28 -7.63
CA ASP A 177 -9.78 -50.11 -9.03
C ASP A 177 -8.61 -49.69 -9.91
N VAL A 178 -7.71 -48.85 -9.40
CA VAL A 178 -6.46 -48.48 -10.09
C VAL A 178 -5.63 -49.73 -10.34
N LEU A 179 -5.45 -50.55 -9.30
CA LEU A 179 -4.68 -51.80 -9.38
C LEU A 179 -5.26 -52.78 -10.41
N LYS A 180 -6.58 -53.01 -10.38
CA LYS A 180 -7.25 -53.92 -11.34
C LYS A 180 -7.12 -53.44 -12.78
N LEU A 181 -7.32 -52.15 -13.02
CA LEU A 181 -7.23 -51.56 -14.36
C LEU A 181 -5.79 -51.56 -14.87
N GLN A 182 -4.80 -51.35 -13.99
CA GLN A 182 -3.39 -51.46 -14.34
C GLN A 182 -3.06 -52.90 -14.79
N GLN A 183 -3.46 -53.90 -14.02
CA GLN A 183 -3.24 -55.30 -14.37
C GLN A 183 -3.92 -55.67 -15.70
N GLU A 184 -5.12 -55.15 -15.95
CA GLU A 184 -5.81 -55.38 -17.23
C GLU A 184 -5.10 -54.70 -18.41
N LEU A 185 -4.58 -53.48 -18.23
CA LEU A 185 -3.77 -52.80 -19.24
C LEU A 185 -2.51 -53.62 -19.57
N GLU A 186 -1.76 -54.02 -18.54
CA GLU A 186 -0.52 -54.79 -18.70
C GLU A 186 -0.78 -56.14 -19.38
N ALA A 187 -1.83 -56.87 -18.97
CA ALA A 187 -2.18 -58.16 -19.56
C ALA A 187 -2.61 -58.07 -21.04
N ARG A 188 -3.12 -56.92 -21.48
CA ARG A 188 -3.52 -56.66 -22.88
C ARG A 188 -2.43 -55.96 -23.68
N SER A 189 -1.40 -55.45 -23.02
CA SER A 189 -0.29 -54.76 -23.66
C SER A 189 0.66 -55.74 -24.34
N GLU A 190 1.31 -55.28 -25.40
CA GLU A 190 2.40 -56.02 -26.02
C GLU A 190 3.65 -55.98 -25.14
N PRO A 191 4.20 -57.15 -24.75
CA PRO A 191 5.45 -57.19 -24.01
C PRO A 191 6.61 -56.86 -24.96
N ILE A 192 7.29 -55.75 -24.71
CA ILE A 192 8.48 -55.33 -25.48
C ILE A 192 9.74 -56.01 -24.94
N SER A 193 9.88 -56.11 -23.61
CA SER A 193 11.02 -56.75 -22.95
C SER A 193 10.57 -57.51 -21.69
N PRO A 194 11.17 -58.67 -21.35
CA PRO A 194 10.89 -59.39 -20.10
C PRO A 194 11.55 -58.76 -18.86
N TYR A 195 12.46 -57.80 -19.02
CA TYR A 195 13.18 -57.16 -17.92
C TYR A 195 12.66 -55.74 -17.70
N SER A 196 11.66 -55.59 -16.82
CA SER A 196 11.40 -54.27 -16.24
C SER A 196 12.53 -53.97 -15.25
N THR A 197 13.27 -52.89 -15.46
CA THR A 197 14.16 -52.38 -14.42
C THR A 197 13.30 -52.01 -13.20
N PRO A 198 13.65 -52.46 -11.98
CA PRO A 198 12.94 -52.00 -10.78
C PRO A 198 13.10 -50.49 -10.68
N ASP A 199 12.00 -49.78 -10.46
CA ASP A 199 12.06 -48.37 -10.10
C ASP A 199 12.84 -48.23 -8.77
N VAL A 200 14.11 -47.86 -8.85
CA VAL A 200 14.94 -47.56 -7.68
C VAL A 200 14.59 -46.16 -7.21
N PHE A 201 14.05 -46.05 -6.01
CA PHE A 201 13.82 -44.77 -5.35
C PHE A 201 15.13 -44.20 -4.82
N ASP A 202 15.51 -43.00 -5.25
CA ASP A 202 16.58 -42.26 -4.60
C ASP A 202 16.03 -41.41 -3.44
N LEU A 203 16.20 -41.92 -2.21
CA LEU A 203 15.81 -41.19 -1.00
C LEU A 203 16.55 -39.86 -0.84
N LYS A 204 17.75 -39.73 -1.41
CA LYS A 204 18.54 -38.50 -1.35
C LYS A 204 17.92 -37.40 -2.21
N SER A 205 17.57 -37.72 -3.46
CA SER A 205 16.80 -36.86 -4.36
C SER A 205 15.50 -36.33 -3.71
N VAL A 206 14.71 -37.22 -3.09
CA VAL A 206 13.48 -36.81 -2.38
C VAL A 206 13.76 -35.86 -1.21
N PHE A 207 14.82 -36.11 -0.45
CA PHE A 207 15.20 -35.25 0.67
C PHE A 207 15.65 -33.86 0.22
N GLU A 208 16.43 -33.79 -0.86
CA GLU A 208 16.90 -32.55 -1.48
C GLU A 208 15.72 -31.73 -2.03
N GLU A 209 14.77 -32.37 -2.72
CA GLU A 209 13.54 -31.73 -3.21
C GLU A 209 12.71 -31.11 -2.07
N LEU A 210 12.58 -31.81 -0.95
CA LEU A 210 11.84 -31.33 0.22
C LEU A 210 12.51 -30.14 0.90
N ASN A 211 13.83 -30.19 1.05
CA ASN A 211 14.58 -29.10 1.65
C ASN A 211 14.54 -27.85 0.77
N ALA A 212 14.74 -28.00 -0.54
CA ALA A 212 14.65 -26.89 -1.49
C ALA A 212 13.26 -26.23 -1.46
N SER A 213 12.18 -27.02 -1.41
CA SER A 213 10.82 -26.49 -1.28
C SER A 213 10.64 -25.70 0.03
N THR A 214 11.20 -26.20 1.14
CA THR A 214 11.11 -25.56 2.46
C THR A 214 11.86 -24.24 2.51
N GLU A 215 13.07 -24.21 1.96
CA GLU A 215 13.89 -23.01 1.88
C GLU A 215 13.21 -21.94 1.02
N ASN A 216 12.66 -22.32 -0.13
CA ASN A 216 11.91 -21.41 -1.01
C ASN A 216 10.70 -20.77 -0.31
N TYR A 217 9.99 -21.52 0.54
CA TYR A 217 8.89 -20.97 1.33
C TYR A 217 9.36 -19.98 2.39
N GLU A 218 10.43 -20.28 3.11
CA GLU A 218 10.97 -19.35 4.13
C GLU A 218 11.48 -18.06 3.48
N ILE A 219 12.13 -18.15 2.32
CA ILE A 219 12.55 -16.99 1.52
C ILE A 219 11.33 -16.15 1.11
N ALA A 220 10.28 -16.79 0.57
CA ALA A 220 9.06 -16.09 0.17
C ALA A 220 8.35 -15.42 1.36
N LYS A 221 8.30 -16.09 2.52
CA LYS A 221 7.73 -15.55 3.76
C LYS A 221 8.53 -14.36 4.28
N ALA A 222 9.86 -14.45 4.27
CA ALA A 222 10.73 -13.35 4.66
C ALA A 222 10.58 -12.12 3.75
N GLN A 223 10.40 -12.34 2.44
CA GLN A 223 10.13 -11.27 1.48
C GLN A 223 8.81 -10.55 1.80
N ILE A 224 7.73 -11.28 2.10
CA ILE A 224 6.44 -10.68 2.49
C ILE A 224 6.61 -9.77 3.71
N ASN A 225 7.23 -10.27 4.79
CA ASN A 225 7.47 -9.49 6.00
C ASN A 225 8.27 -8.20 5.71
N GLN A 226 9.26 -8.28 4.81
CA GLN A 226 10.05 -7.11 4.42
C GLN A 226 9.24 -6.08 3.64
N LEU A 227 8.35 -6.51 2.75
CA LEU A 227 7.47 -5.63 1.97
C LEU A 227 6.43 -4.96 2.87
N GLU A 228 5.81 -5.71 3.79
CA GLU A 228 4.88 -5.17 4.80
C GLU A 228 5.56 -4.10 5.67
N ALA A 229 6.77 -4.37 6.17
CA ALA A 229 7.54 -3.40 6.95
C ALA A 229 7.86 -2.12 6.17
N LYS A 230 8.12 -2.21 4.85
CA LYS A 230 8.30 -1.03 3.99
C LYS A 230 6.99 -0.26 3.82
N GLY A 231 5.86 -0.95 3.67
CA GLY A 231 4.52 -0.34 3.58
C GLY A 231 4.15 0.45 4.84
N VAL A 232 4.41 -0.10 6.03
CA VAL A 232 4.19 0.58 7.31
C VAL A 232 5.02 1.87 7.40
N LYS A 233 6.33 1.81 7.08
CA LYS A 233 7.21 2.99 7.10
C LYS A 233 6.77 4.09 6.11
N ALA A 234 6.25 3.70 4.95
CA ALA A 234 5.74 4.65 3.97
C ALA A 234 4.47 5.34 4.47
N SER A 235 3.55 4.58 5.06
CA SER A 235 2.29 5.08 5.63
C SER A 235 2.55 6.07 6.77
N GLN A 236 3.47 5.75 7.67
CA GLN A 236 3.86 6.65 8.77
C GLN A 236 4.40 7.99 8.26
N LYS A 237 5.23 7.98 7.21
CA LYS A 237 5.72 9.22 6.59
C LYS A 237 4.62 10.06 5.93
N LEU A 238 3.58 9.42 5.38
CA LEU A 238 2.42 10.14 4.83
C LEU A 238 1.60 10.79 5.94
N GLU A 239 1.44 10.09 7.07
CA GLU A 239 0.77 10.62 8.25
C GLU A 239 1.51 11.83 8.86
N ASP A 240 2.84 11.78 8.94
CA ASP A 240 3.67 12.92 9.36
C ASP A 240 3.49 14.15 8.43
N ILE A 241 3.36 13.93 7.12
CA ILE A 241 3.14 15.01 6.16
C ILE A 241 1.72 15.57 6.30
N SER A 242 0.72 14.70 6.44
CA SER A 242 -0.68 15.07 6.62
C SER A 242 -0.88 15.90 7.89
N THR A 243 -0.29 15.47 9.01
CA THR A 243 -0.36 16.22 10.28
C THR A 243 0.33 17.58 10.19
N ARG A 244 1.49 17.67 9.52
CA ARG A 244 2.15 18.97 9.26
C ARG A 244 1.31 19.87 8.37
N PHE A 245 0.67 19.31 7.34
CA PHE A 245 -0.22 20.05 6.45
C PHE A 245 -1.42 20.63 7.21
N GLY A 246 -2.07 19.83 8.07
CA GLY A 246 -3.17 20.29 8.92
C GLY A 246 -2.76 21.49 9.79
N LYS A 247 -1.65 21.37 10.52
CA LYS A 247 -1.14 22.47 11.38
C LYS A 247 -0.88 23.76 10.61
N LEU A 248 -0.29 23.67 9.43
CA LEU A 248 -0.02 24.87 8.60
C LEU A 248 -1.30 25.45 7.99
N SER A 249 -2.26 24.59 7.62
CA SER A 249 -3.57 25.01 7.14
C SER A 249 -4.33 25.80 8.20
N ASP A 250 -4.36 25.30 9.44
CA ASP A 250 -5.01 25.96 10.57
C ASP A 250 -4.34 27.31 10.89
N ALA A 251 -3.00 27.34 10.90
CA ALA A 251 -2.24 28.58 11.09
C ALA A 251 -2.53 29.61 9.99
N ASN A 252 -2.65 29.17 8.73
CA ASN A 252 -2.95 30.05 7.61
C ASN A 252 -4.35 30.66 7.73
N GLN A 253 -5.35 29.86 8.14
CA GLN A 253 -6.72 30.34 8.35
C GLN A 253 -6.82 31.31 9.54
N SER A 254 -6.05 31.07 10.61
CA SER A 254 -5.95 32.00 11.74
C SER A 254 -5.35 33.34 11.31
N LEU A 255 -4.24 33.33 10.57
CA LEU A 255 -3.60 34.54 10.05
C LEU A 255 -4.51 35.30 9.07
N GLU A 256 -5.27 34.61 8.23
CA GLU A 256 -6.25 35.23 7.33
C GLU A 256 -7.35 35.95 8.12
N SER A 257 -7.84 35.32 9.19
CA SER A 257 -8.86 35.90 10.07
C SER A 257 -8.32 37.13 10.82
N GLU A 258 -7.07 37.07 11.30
CA GLU A 258 -6.39 38.17 11.97
C GLU A 258 -6.13 39.35 11.03
N ASN A 259 -5.64 39.08 9.81
CA ASN A 259 -5.46 40.11 8.77
C ASN A 259 -6.77 40.83 8.45
N LYS A 260 -7.88 40.09 8.36
CA LYS A 260 -9.20 40.68 8.11
C LYS A 260 -9.63 41.60 9.25
N LEU A 261 -9.46 41.17 10.50
CA LEU A 261 -9.80 41.97 11.67
C LEU A 261 -8.97 43.26 11.75
N LEU A 262 -7.66 43.18 11.49
CA LEU A 262 -6.79 44.35 11.47
C LEU A 262 -7.21 45.33 10.37
N LEU A 263 -7.60 44.84 9.19
CA LEU A 263 -8.09 45.69 8.11
C LEU A 263 -9.39 46.41 8.49
N GLU A 264 -10.34 45.70 9.10
CA GLU A 264 -11.61 46.29 9.59
C GLU A 264 -11.34 47.35 10.68
N GLN A 265 -10.39 47.11 11.58
CA GLN A 265 -9.98 48.08 12.61
C GLN A 265 -9.34 49.32 11.98
N MET A 266 -8.47 49.17 10.98
CA MET A 266 -7.88 50.29 10.25
C MET A 266 -8.96 51.12 9.55
N GLU A 267 -9.88 50.49 8.83
CA GLU A 267 -10.97 51.20 8.13
C GLU A 267 -11.85 52.00 9.08
N ALA A 268 -12.21 51.43 10.24
CA ALA A 268 -12.99 52.12 11.27
C ALA A 268 -12.23 53.34 11.83
N MET A 269 -10.96 53.17 12.18
CA MET A 269 -10.17 54.25 12.76
C MET A 269 -9.86 55.36 11.75
N GLN A 270 -9.71 55.03 10.47
CA GLN A 270 -9.58 56.00 9.39
C GLN A 270 -10.87 56.80 9.19
N ALA A 271 -12.04 56.15 9.25
CA ALA A 271 -13.33 56.83 9.15
C ALA A 271 -13.55 57.82 10.31
N ASP A 272 -13.18 57.42 11.54
CA ASP A 272 -13.25 58.29 12.72
C ASP A 272 -12.30 59.50 12.60
N LEU A 273 -11.08 59.31 12.07
CA LEU A 273 -10.12 60.39 11.87
C LEU A 273 -10.63 61.41 10.84
N VAL A 274 -11.15 60.95 9.70
CA VAL A 274 -11.73 61.81 8.66
C VAL A 274 -12.94 62.57 9.21
N GLY A 275 -13.84 61.89 9.94
CA GLY A 275 -14.99 62.54 10.56
C GLY A 275 -14.60 63.62 11.58
N SER A 276 -13.56 63.37 12.38
CA SER A 276 -12.99 64.34 13.33
C SER A 276 -12.43 65.57 12.60
N GLN A 277 -11.67 65.36 11.53
CA GLN A 277 -11.09 66.43 10.71
C GLN A 277 -12.15 67.30 10.02
N ASP A 278 -13.18 66.68 9.42
CA ASP A 278 -14.28 67.40 8.77
C ASP A 278 -15.05 68.27 9.77
N ALA A 279 -15.35 67.74 10.96
CA ALA A 279 -16.02 68.49 12.03
C ALA A 279 -15.16 69.67 12.52
N LEU A 280 -13.84 69.47 12.62
CA LEU A 280 -12.91 70.53 13.00
C LEU A 280 -12.81 71.63 11.93
N GLU A 281 -12.77 71.28 10.65
CA GLU A 281 -12.77 72.26 9.56
C GLU A 281 -14.07 73.09 9.52
N GLN A 282 -15.22 72.44 9.69
CA GLN A 282 -16.52 73.13 9.77
C GLN A 282 -16.56 74.11 10.95
N ASN A 283 -16.10 73.69 12.13
CA ASN A 283 -16.05 74.55 13.30
C ASN A 283 -15.09 75.73 13.08
N LYS A 284 -13.89 75.50 12.50
CA LYS A 284 -12.96 76.59 12.16
C LYS A 284 -13.59 77.61 11.21
N ALA A 285 -14.28 77.15 10.17
CA ALA A 285 -14.94 78.02 9.20
C ALA A 285 -16.00 78.90 9.90
N LEU A 286 -16.82 78.31 10.76
CA LEU A 286 -17.83 79.02 11.54
C LEU A 286 -17.20 80.08 12.46
N TYR A 287 -16.10 79.76 13.15
CA TYR A 287 -15.42 80.72 14.03
C TYR A 287 -14.74 81.86 13.27
N VAL A 288 -14.15 81.59 12.10
CA VAL A 288 -13.58 82.64 11.24
C VAL A 288 -14.67 83.60 10.78
N GLU A 289 -15.82 83.08 10.36
CA GLU A 289 -16.97 83.90 9.95
C GLU A 289 -17.47 84.78 11.12
N GLN A 290 -17.60 84.21 12.33
CA GLN A 290 -17.98 84.95 13.54
C GLN A 290 -16.98 86.06 13.87
N LEU A 291 -15.67 85.79 13.78
CA LEU A 291 -14.63 86.79 14.04
C LEU A 291 -14.63 87.93 13.02
N ASP A 292 -14.81 87.61 11.75
CA ASP A 292 -14.85 88.63 10.69
C ASP A 292 -16.11 89.51 10.82
N ALA A 293 -17.25 88.92 11.19
CA ALA A 293 -18.47 89.68 11.48
C ALA A 293 -18.28 90.66 12.65
N VAL A 294 -17.68 90.20 13.76
CA VAL A 294 -17.43 91.02 14.95
C VAL A 294 -16.40 92.11 14.68
N ARG A 295 -15.34 91.80 13.92
CA ARG A 295 -14.34 92.80 13.49
C ARG A 295 -14.96 93.90 12.64
N ALA A 296 -15.84 93.53 11.72
CA ALA A 296 -16.56 94.50 10.89
C ALA A 296 -17.48 95.39 11.73
N GLU A 297 -18.22 94.80 12.68
CA GLU A 297 -19.09 95.53 13.59
C GLU A 297 -18.31 96.48 14.52
N LEU A 298 -17.19 96.03 15.09
CA LEU A 298 -16.29 96.86 15.91
C LEU A 298 -15.70 98.02 15.11
N ALA A 299 -15.28 97.78 13.86
CA ALA A 299 -14.72 98.82 13.00
C ALA A 299 -15.75 99.91 12.71
N ASP A 300 -16.99 99.53 12.36
CA ASP A 300 -18.09 100.47 12.12
C ASP A 300 -18.48 101.21 13.40
N ASN A 301 -18.64 100.52 14.52
CA ASN A 301 -18.96 101.14 15.81
C ASN A 301 -17.87 102.10 16.30
N ASN A 302 -16.59 101.75 16.16
CA ASN A 302 -15.47 102.65 16.49
C ASN A 302 -15.48 103.90 15.62
N GLN A 303 -15.70 103.75 14.32
CA GLN A 303 -15.76 104.89 13.41
C GLN A 303 -16.94 105.82 13.75
N ARG A 304 -18.12 105.25 14.03
CA ARG A 304 -19.30 106.01 14.48
C ARG A 304 -19.06 106.70 15.81
N PHE A 305 -18.45 106.00 16.77
CA PHE A 305 -18.12 106.53 18.08
C PHE A 305 -17.17 107.73 17.97
N GLU A 306 -16.04 107.60 17.27
CA GLU A 306 -15.07 108.68 17.11
C GLU A 306 -15.69 109.90 16.40
N LYS A 307 -16.51 109.68 15.36
CA LYS A 307 -17.23 110.76 14.67
C LYS A 307 -18.25 111.47 15.57
N ASN A 308 -19.04 110.71 16.34
CA ASN A 308 -20.06 111.28 17.22
C ASN A 308 -19.42 112.00 18.41
N LYS A 309 -18.34 111.44 18.95
CA LYS A 309 -17.54 112.04 20.02
C LYS A 309 -16.88 113.34 19.55
N SER A 310 -16.29 113.38 18.36
CA SER A 310 -15.69 114.61 17.83
C SER A 310 -16.73 115.71 17.65
N LEU A 311 -17.91 115.38 17.12
CA LEU A 311 -19.01 116.33 16.95
C LEU A 311 -19.52 116.86 18.30
N LEU A 312 -19.73 115.98 19.28
CA LEU A 312 -20.16 116.38 20.63
C LEU A 312 -19.11 117.26 21.33
N LEU A 313 -17.83 116.95 21.17
CA LEU A 313 -16.73 117.77 21.72
C LEU A 313 -16.67 119.15 21.05
N GLU A 314 -16.79 119.22 19.73
CA GLU A 314 -16.84 120.49 18.99
C GLU A 314 -18.04 121.36 19.41
N GLN A 315 -19.22 120.75 19.55
CA GLN A 315 -20.41 121.43 20.07
C GLN A 315 -20.22 121.91 21.51
N LEU A 316 -19.59 121.09 22.35
CA LEU A 316 -19.32 121.41 23.74
C LEU A 316 -18.29 122.52 23.88
N GLU A 317 -17.24 122.54 23.04
CA GLU A 317 -16.27 123.63 22.96
C GLU A 317 -16.92 124.94 22.49
N ALA A 318 -17.77 124.90 21.45
CA ALA A 318 -18.50 126.06 20.97
C ALA A 318 -19.44 126.64 22.05
N VAL A 319 -20.24 125.80 22.71
CA VAL A 319 -21.13 126.21 23.80
C VAL A 319 -20.32 126.74 24.99
N GLN A 320 -19.14 126.17 25.29
CA GLN A 320 -18.25 126.68 26.35
C GLN A 320 -17.63 128.03 25.99
N ALA A 321 -17.19 128.23 24.74
CA ALA A 321 -16.67 129.50 24.26
C ALA A 321 -17.73 130.61 24.31
N GLU A 322 -18.97 130.32 23.87
CA GLU A 322 -20.12 131.22 23.99
C GLU A 322 -20.49 131.49 25.46
N LEU A 323 -20.35 130.51 26.35
CA LEU A 323 -20.55 130.68 27.79
C LEU A 323 -19.49 131.61 28.42
N ILE A 324 -18.26 131.59 27.91
CA ILE A 324 -17.15 132.46 28.34
C ILE A 324 -17.35 133.90 27.83
N GLU A 325 -17.77 134.09 26.58
CA GLU A 325 -18.08 135.41 26.01
C GLU A 325 -19.35 136.05 26.59
N SER A 326 -20.33 135.25 26.99
CA SER A 326 -21.67 135.71 27.42
C SER A 326 -21.80 136.09 28.91
N GLN A 327 -20.71 136.37 29.63
CA GLN A 327 -20.74 136.80 31.06
C GLN A 327 -21.59 138.08 31.35
N LYS A 328 -22.27 138.67 30.36
CA LYS A 328 -23.16 139.85 30.49
C LYS A 328 -24.56 139.73 29.83
N ASN A 329 -25.04 138.57 29.35
CA ASN A 329 -26.32 138.45 28.61
C ASN A 329 -27.33 137.43 29.23
N PRO A 330 -28.67 137.54 29.02
CA PRO A 330 -29.69 136.71 29.69
C PRO A 330 -29.85 135.27 29.15
N ASP A 331 -29.14 134.86 28.09
CA ASP A 331 -29.20 133.50 27.53
C ASP A 331 -28.30 132.46 28.24
N GLY A 332 -27.47 132.86 29.20
CA GLY A 332 -26.50 131.98 29.88
C GLY A 332 -27.11 130.78 30.60
N LYS A 333 -28.37 130.84 31.08
CA LYS A 333 -29.04 129.71 31.74
C LYS A 333 -29.45 128.60 30.75
N LYS A 334 -29.75 128.95 29.49
CA LYS A 334 -30.04 127.96 28.45
C LYS A 334 -28.76 127.24 28.01
N LEU A 335 -27.69 128.00 27.78
CA LEU A 335 -26.36 127.45 27.42
C LEU A 335 -25.80 126.53 28.52
N LEU A 336 -26.06 126.82 29.80
CA LEU A 336 -25.63 125.99 30.92
C LEU A 336 -26.38 124.64 30.99
N ASN A 337 -27.69 124.65 30.69
CA ASN A 337 -28.49 123.43 30.56
C ASN A 337 -28.07 122.60 29.34
N GLU A 338 -27.75 123.27 28.23
CA GLU A 338 -27.26 122.64 27.00
C GLU A 338 -25.88 122.01 27.21
N ASN A 339 -24.97 122.66 27.95
CA ASN A 339 -23.68 122.10 28.35
C ASN A 339 -23.84 120.85 29.24
N ALA A 340 -24.75 120.88 30.21
CA ALA A 340 -25.04 119.73 31.07
C ALA A 340 -25.62 118.55 30.28
N ARG A 341 -26.49 118.84 29.30
CA ARG A 341 -27.05 117.84 28.39
C ARG A 341 -25.98 117.21 27.50
N LEU A 342 -25.13 118.01 26.84
CA LEU A 342 -24.04 117.51 25.99
C LEU A 342 -23.03 116.66 26.78
N LYS A 343 -22.76 117.00 28.05
CA LYS A 343 -21.93 116.16 28.94
C LYS A 343 -22.60 114.83 29.28
N SER A 344 -23.92 114.83 29.51
CA SER A 344 -24.69 113.60 29.71
C SER A 344 -24.65 112.72 28.47
N ASP A 345 -24.92 113.30 27.29
CA ASP A 345 -24.93 112.58 26.02
C ASP A 345 -23.54 112.00 25.69
N LEU A 346 -22.45 112.70 26.03
CA LEU A 346 -21.07 112.19 25.91
C LEU A 346 -20.83 110.99 26.85
N SER A 347 -21.32 111.06 28.09
CA SER A 347 -21.21 109.97 29.06
C SER A 347 -21.99 108.73 28.62
N ASP A 348 -23.20 108.92 28.10
CA ASP A 348 -24.04 107.82 27.60
C ASP A 348 -23.42 107.17 26.35
N LEU A 349 -22.83 107.97 25.46
CA LEU A 349 -22.09 107.48 24.29
C LEU A 349 -20.85 106.65 24.71
N GLN A 350 -20.12 107.09 25.73
CA GLN A 350 -18.98 106.36 26.28
C GLN A 350 -19.41 105.04 26.92
N ALA A 351 -20.49 105.03 27.71
CA ALA A 351 -21.03 103.83 28.33
C ALA A 351 -21.51 102.81 27.30
N ALA A 352 -22.18 103.27 26.23
CA ALA A 352 -22.61 102.39 25.13
C ALA A 352 -21.41 101.77 24.39
N HIS A 353 -20.35 102.54 24.15
CA HIS A 353 -19.13 102.03 23.52
C HIS A 353 -18.40 101.01 24.41
N GLU A 354 -18.33 101.27 25.72
CA GLU A 354 -17.71 100.35 26.68
C GLU A 354 -18.48 99.02 26.79
N ALA A 355 -19.82 99.04 26.70
CA ALA A 355 -20.64 97.85 26.61
C ALA A 355 -20.35 97.00 25.36
N THR A 356 -20.14 97.64 24.20
CA THR A 356 -19.75 96.92 22.97
C THR A 356 -18.35 96.29 23.05
N LEU A 357 -17.41 96.96 23.71
CA LEU A 357 -16.07 96.42 23.98
C LEU A 357 -16.12 95.22 24.94
N LEU A 358 -16.99 95.27 25.95
CA LEU A 358 -17.19 94.16 26.87
C LEU A 358 -17.75 92.93 26.16
N HIS A 359 -18.78 93.11 25.32
CA HIS A 359 -19.35 92.02 24.53
C HIS A 359 -18.32 91.39 23.59
N ALA A 360 -17.49 92.21 22.92
CA ALA A 360 -16.40 91.72 22.08
C ALA A 360 -15.34 90.93 22.88
N LYS A 361 -15.10 91.31 24.14
CA LYS A 361 -14.17 90.61 25.03
C LYS A 361 -14.70 89.25 25.47
N GLU A 362 -15.97 89.16 25.86
CA GLU A 362 -16.64 87.89 26.21
C GLU A 362 -16.58 86.90 25.05
N LEU A 363 -16.79 87.39 23.82
CA LEU A 363 -16.74 86.57 22.62
C LEU A 363 -15.31 86.15 22.26
N ALA A 364 -14.30 86.98 22.53
CA ALA A 364 -12.89 86.62 22.39
C ALA A 364 -12.45 85.56 23.40
N GLU A 365 -12.97 85.60 24.63
CA GLU A 365 -12.72 84.58 25.66
C GLU A 365 -13.38 83.24 25.29
N ALA A 366 -14.63 83.24 24.82
CA ALA A 366 -15.30 82.03 24.32
C ALA A 366 -14.53 81.39 23.13
N ASN A 367 -13.98 82.21 22.23
CA ASN A 367 -13.15 81.73 21.13
C ASN A 367 -11.79 81.18 21.59
N ALA A 368 -11.20 81.72 22.67
CA ALA A 368 -9.97 81.19 23.23
C ALA A 368 -10.18 79.79 23.83
N GLU A 369 -11.32 79.56 24.51
CA GLU A 369 -11.70 78.24 25.02
C GLU A 369 -11.92 77.23 23.87
N ALA A 370 -12.57 77.65 22.79
CA ALA A 370 -12.74 76.84 21.58
C ALA A 370 -11.40 76.48 20.90
N ILE A 371 -10.40 77.37 20.91
CA ILE A 371 -9.05 77.09 20.40
C ILE A 371 -8.35 76.02 21.25
N ASP A 372 -8.53 76.05 22.56
CA ASP A 372 -7.95 75.03 23.45
C ASP A 372 -8.66 73.68 23.30
N ASP A 373 -9.97 73.65 23.06
CA ASP A 373 -10.69 72.41 22.70
C ASP A 373 -10.26 71.86 21.33
N ALA A 374 -10.02 72.72 20.34
CA ALA A 374 -9.43 72.32 19.07
C ALA A 374 -8.02 71.72 19.23
N ARG A 375 -7.19 72.25 20.15
CA ARG A 375 -5.89 71.65 20.50
C ARG A 375 -6.03 70.28 21.13
N ARG A 376 -6.99 70.10 22.03
CA ARG A 376 -7.27 68.78 22.64
C ARG A 376 -7.74 67.77 21.60
N SER A 377 -8.56 68.19 20.64
CA SER A 377 -8.99 67.34 19.52
C SER A 377 -7.82 66.93 18.64
N ASN A 378 -6.96 67.87 18.23
CA ASN A 378 -5.75 67.57 17.46
C ASN A 378 -4.83 66.57 18.19
N MET A 379 -4.65 66.73 19.51
CA MET A 379 -3.83 65.80 20.30
C MET A 379 -4.42 64.37 20.34
N LYS A 380 -5.75 64.26 20.26
CA LYS A 380 -6.45 62.97 20.11
C LYS A 380 -6.27 62.40 18.71
N ASP A 381 -6.30 63.22 17.67
CA ASP A 381 -6.06 62.81 16.28
C ASP A 381 -4.59 62.37 16.07
N ASP A 382 -3.63 63.03 16.73
CA ASP A 382 -2.21 62.63 16.75
C ASP A 382 -2.04 61.25 17.40
N LEU A 383 -2.72 61.00 18.53
CA LEU A 383 -2.73 59.70 19.20
C LEU A 383 -3.37 58.60 18.32
N MET A 384 -4.50 58.91 17.67
CA MET A 384 -5.14 57.97 16.75
C MET A 384 -4.27 57.68 15.52
N SER A 385 -3.52 58.68 15.03
CA SER A 385 -2.56 58.50 13.94
C SER A 385 -1.38 57.60 14.35
N GLU A 386 -0.89 57.74 15.59
CA GLU A 386 0.15 56.86 16.15
C GLU A 386 -0.35 55.42 16.31
N GLN A 387 -1.59 55.24 16.79
CA GLN A 387 -2.23 53.93 16.83
C GLN A 387 -2.40 53.34 15.43
N MET A 388 -2.74 54.15 14.43
CA MET A 388 -2.90 53.70 13.04
C MET A 388 -1.58 53.20 12.47
N ALA A 389 -0.48 53.90 12.76
CA ALA A 389 0.85 53.47 12.37
C ALA A 389 1.25 52.13 13.02
N SER A 390 0.89 51.92 14.30
CA SER A 390 1.11 50.64 14.99
C SER A 390 0.31 49.51 14.35
N ILE A 391 -0.99 49.70 14.13
CA ILE A 391 -1.85 48.67 13.51
C ILE A 391 -1.38 48.37 12.09
N GLN A 392 -0.93 49.38 11.34
CA GLN A 392 -0.38 49.19 10.00
C GLN A 392 0.93 48.38 10.03
N SER A 393 1.80 48.62 11.01
CA SER A 393 3.00 47.80 11.23
C SER A 393 2.62 46.34 11.49
N ASP A 394 1.71 46.11 12.43
CA ASP A 394 1.23 44.77 12.80
C ASP A 394 0.57 44.05 11.61
N ALA A 395 -0.21 44.78 10.80
CA ALA A 395 -0.81 44.28 9.56
C ALA A 395 0.25 43.88 8.51
N THR A 396 1.33 44.65 8.37
CA THR A 396 2.42 44.28 7.45
C THR A 396 3.20 43.05 7.90
N GLU A 397 3.39 42.89 9.21
CA GLU A 397 4.08 41.74 9.81
C GLU A 397 3.23 40.46 9.67
N THR A 398 1.95 40.53 10.04
CA THR A 398 0.99 39.43 9.89
C THR A 398 0.81 39.02 8.42
N TYR A 399 0.78 39.97 7.49
CA TYR A 399 0.76 39.68 6.05
C TYR A 399 2.05 39.00 5.56
N HIS A 400 3.23 39.43 6.03
CA HIS A 400 4.49 38.74 5.73
C HIS A 400 4.50 37.29 6.24
N ASN A 401 3.99 37.08 7.45
CA ASN A 401 3.87 35.74 8.04
C ASN A 401 2.88 34.86 7.25
N TYR A 402 1.74 35.42 6.84
CA TYR A 402 0.79 34.75 5.95
C TYR A 402 1.43 34.33 4.62
N LEU A 403 2.13 35.25 3.95
CA LEU A 403 2.83 34.94 2.69
C LEU A 403 3.81 33.79 2.88
N LYS A 404 4.63 33.84 3.95
CA LYS A 404 5.58 32.78 4.27
C LYS A 404 4.88 31.43 4.45
N VAL A 405 3.87 31.36 5.31
CA VAL A 405 3.11 30.12 5.57
C VAL A 405 2.44 29.61 4.28
N SER A 406 1.85 30.50 3.48
CA SER A 406 1.19 30.12 2.22
C SER A 406 2.17 29.51 1.21
N THR A 407 3.39 30.07 1.10
CA THR A 407 4.43 29.53 0.21
C THR A 407 4.91 28.16 0.67
N GLU A 408 5.12 27.98 1.98
CA GLU A 408 5.48 26.68 2.56
C GLU A 408 4.39 25.64 2.32
N LEU A 409 3.13 26.05 2.42
CA LEU A 409 1.96 25.19 2.21
C LEU A 409 1.84 24.76 0.74
N GLU A 410 2.12 25.66 -0.21
CA GLU A 410 2.11 25.34 -1.64
C GLU A 410 3.27 24.40 -2.03
N GLU A 411 4.46 24.62 -1.48
CA GLU A 411 5.59 23.68 -1.66
C GLU A 411 5.29 22.32 -1.05
N LEU A 412 4.68 22.27 0.14
CA LEU A 412 4.25 21.01 0.75
C LEU A 412 3.18 20.30 -0.08
N LYS A 413 2.22 21.01 -0.68
CA LYS A 413 1.23 20.42 -1.60
C LYS A 413 1.90 19.78 -2.82
N LYS A 414 2.92 20.42 -3.39
CA LYS A 414 3.68 19.85 -4.52
C LYS A 414 4.42 18.58 -4.10
N VAL A 415 5.08 18.61 -2.95
CA VAL A 415 5.79 17.45 -2.40
C VAL A 415 4.82 16.32 -2.06
N ALA A 416 3.65 16.64 -1.49
CA ALA A 416 2.60 15.67 -1.18
C ALA A 416 2.08 15.01 -2.46
N ARG A 417 1.69 15.77 -3.49
CA ARG A 417 1.25 15.23 -4.79
C ARG A 417 2.31 14.37 -5.46
N TRP A 418 3.58 14.80 -5.45
CA TRP A 418 4.68 14.01 -6.00
C TRP A 418 4.88 12.70 -5.22
N LYS A 419 4.78 12.75 -3.88
CA LYS A 419 4.89 11.58 -3.03
C LYS A 419 3.70 10.64 -3.21
N GLU A 420 2.47 11.14 -3.24
CA GLU A 420 1.25 10.37 -3.51
C GLU A 420 1.36 9.60 -4.82
N GLY A 421 1.68 10.27 -5.92
CA GLY A 421 1.83 9.60 -7.21
C GLY A 421 2.99 8.58 -7.23
N LYS A 422 4.03 8.78 -6.42
CA LYS A 422 5.12 7.81 -6.26
C LYS A 422 4.73 6.65 -5.34
N THR A 423 3.98 6.92 -4.27
CA THR A 423 3.49 5.92 -3.33
C THR A 423 2.42 5.07 -3.95
N GLU A 424 1.50 5.60 -4.76
CA GLU A 424 0.50 4.82 -5.49
C GLU A 424 1.17 3.83 -6.44
N ARG A 425 2.20 4.27 -7.18
CA ARG A 425 2.98 3.36 -8.05
C ARG A 425 3.73 2.30 -7.25
N LEU A 426 4.39 2.69 -6.16
CA LEU A 426 5.10 1.76 -5.29
C LEU A 426 4.14 0.80 -4.59
N VAL A 427 2.98 1.26 -4.12
CA VAL A 427 1.95 0.43 -3.48
C VAL A 427 1.39 -0.53 -4.52
N ALA A 428 1.04 -0.09 -5.72
CA ALA A 428 0.61 -0.98 -6.79
C ALA A 428 1.69 -2.01 -7.18
N GLU A 429 2.96 -1.62 -7.20
CA GLU A 429 4.09 -2.53 -7.44
C GLU A 429 4.24 -3.55 -6.29
N LEU A 430 4.18 -3.08 -5.05
CA LEU A 430 4.25 -3.90 -3.84
C LEU A 430 3.04 -4.84 -3.73
N GLU A 431 1.83 -4.40 -4.05
CA GLU A 431 0.60 -5.21 -4.07
C GLU A 431 0.68 -6.27 -5.16
N ASN A 432 1.19 -5.93 -6.34
CA ASN A 432 1.43 -6.90 -7.40
C ASN A 432 2.47 -7.94 -6.99
N ASP A 433 3.57 -7.52 -6.37
CA ASP A 433 4.61 -8.43 -5.88
C ASP A 433 4.13 -9.28 -4.70
N LEU A 434 3.32 -8.71 -3.80
CA LEU A 434 2.67 -9.40 -2.70
C LEU A 434 1.66 -10.41 -3.23
N ALA A 435 0.88 -10.07 -4.26
CA ALA A 435 -0.05 -10.99 -4.92
C ALA A 435 0.69 -12.11 -5.67
N ARG A 436 1.81 -11.81 -6.33
CA ARG A 436 2.67 -12.82 -6.99
C ARG A 436 3.29 -13.78 -5.98
N THR A 437 3.83 -13.25 -4.89
CA THR A 437 4.44 -14.06 -3.82
C THR A 437 3.39 -14.87 -3.07
N HIS A 438 2.21 -14.32 -2.79
CA HIS A 438 1.07 -15.09 -2.28
C HIS A 438 0.64 -16.18 -3.25
N LYS A 439 0.49 -15.90 -4.55
CA LYS A 439 0.20 -16.95 -5.55
C LYS A 439 1.28 -18.03 -5.60
N ARG A 440 2.55 -17.68 -5.38
CA ARG A 440 3.65 -18.65 -5.26
C ARG A 440 3.54 -19.47 -3.97
N ILE A 441 3.20 -18.85 -2.85
CA ILE A 441 2.96 -19.55 -1.59
C ILE A 441 1.73 -20.44 -1.71
N ASP A 442 0.66 -19.99 -2.34
CA ASP A 442 -0.57 -20.74 -2.58
C ASP A 442 -0.33 -21.89 -3.54
N SER A 443 0.47 -21.69 -4.61
CA SER A 443 0.85 -22.77 -5.51
C SER A 443 1.74 -23.80 -4.82
N LEU A 444 2.69 -23.35 -3.99
CA LEU A 444 3.49 -24.24 -3.15
C LEU A 444 2.62 -24.95 -2.11
N GLN A 445 1.70 -24.25 -1.44
CA GLN A 445 0.83 -24.80 -0.41
C GLN A 445 -0.25 -25.72 -0.95
N SER A 446 -0.74 -25.47 -2.15
CA SER A 446 -1.69 -26.32 -2.87
C SER A 446 -1.01 -27.51 -3.54
N SER A 447 0.30 -27.43 -3.80
CA SER A 447 1.09 -28.57 -4.27
C SER A 447 1.00 -29.72 -3.28
N PHE A 448 0.74 -30.90 -3.83
CA PHE A 448 0.50 -32.11 -3.05
C PHE A 448 1.71 -32.49 -2.19
N SER A 449 2.91 -32.30 -2.74
CA SER A 449 4.19 -32.42 -2.04
C SER A 449 4.20 -31.63 -0.73
N TRP A 450 3.74 -30.37 -0.69
CA TRP A 450 3.78 -29.50 0.51
C TRP A 450 2.81 -29.88 1.63
N LYS A 451 1.63 -30.40 1.27
CA LYS A 451 0.59 -30.81 2.23
C LYS A 451 0.91 -32.13 2.89
N VAL A 452 1.40 -33.10 2.12
CA VAL A 452 1.59 -34.47 2.61
C VAL A 452 2.98 -34.70 3.19
N THR A 453 3.96 -33.87 2.83
CA THR A 453 5.29 -33.95 3.42
C THR A 453 5.44 -33.11 4.68
N ARG A 454 4.37 -32.46 5.20
CA ARG A 454 4.40 -31.77 6.50
C ARG A 454 5.10 -32.59 7.60
N PRO A 455 4.78 -33.89 7.82
CA PRO A 455 5.48 -34.72 8.80
C PRO A 455 6.94 -35.03 8.42
N VAL A 456 7.21 -35.22 7.11
CA VAL A 456 8.55 -35.58 6.59
C VAL A 456 9.50 -34.36 6.54
N ARG A 457 8.95 -33.15 6.40
CA ARG A 457 9.66 -31.87 6.41
C ARG A 457 10.08 -31.46 7.83
N ILE A 458 9.31 -31.88 8.82
CA ILE A 458 9.70 -31.82 10.24
C ILE A 458 10.89 -32.77 10.47
N LEU A 459 10.82 -34.00 9.92
CA LEU A 459 11.97 -34.91 9.92
C LEU A 459 13.16 -34.38 9.10
N SER A 460 12.95 -33.73 7.95
CA SER A 460 14.04 -33.25 7.10
C SER A 460 14.72 -32.01 7.67
N ARG A 461 13.98 -31.17 8.40
CA ARG A 461 14.55 -30.14 9.28
C ARG A 461 15.34 -30.75 10.44
N ALA A 462 14.86 -31.82 11.06
CA ALA A 462 15.60 -32.53 12.11
C ALA A 462 16.87 -33.21 11.58
N ILE A 463 16.84 -33.77 10.37
CA ILE A 463 18.00 -34.39 9.70
C ILE A 463 18.95 -33.31 9.11
N GLY A 464 18.45 -32.14 8.70
CA GLY A 464 19.29 -30.98 8.37
C GLY A 464 19.93 -30.34 9.61
N LEU A 465 19.23 -30.39 10.75
CA LEU A 465 19.74 -30.03 12.08
C LEU A 465 20.64 -31.13 12.69
N ALA A 466 20.68 -32.34 12.14
CA ALA A 466 21.69 -33.33 12.50
C ALA A 466 23.14 -32.86 12.20
N GLY A 467 23.29 -31.83 11.36
CA GLY A 467 24.57 -31.12 11.18
C GLY A 467 24.91 -30.13 12.31
N ARG A 468 23.96 -29.75 13.17
CA ARG A 468 24.25 -29.02 14.41
C ARG A 468 24.58 -30.03 15.50
N ARG A 469 25.86 -30.12 15.88
CA ARG A 469 26.24 -30.70 17.18
C ARG A 469 25.45 -29.98 18.27
N ALA A 470 24.63 -30.70 19.03
CA ALA A 470 24.05 -30.19 20.25
C ALA A 470 25.15 -29.60 21.13
N SER A 471 24.85 -28.47 21.76
CA SER A 471 25.76 -27.85 22.71
C SER A 471 26.05 -28.84 23.84
N GLN A 472 27.30 -28.91 24.31
CA GLN A 472 27.68 -29.75 25.47
C GLN A 472 26.79 -29.43 26.69
N SER A 473 26.25 -28.21 26.76
CA SER A 473 25.25 -27.77 27.74
C SER A 473 23.99 -28.64 27.72
N ASP A 474 23.45 -28.97 26.55
CA ASP A 474 22.17 -29.70 26.41
C ASP A 474 22.34 -31.19 26.76
N VAL A 475 23.48 -31.76 26.36
CA VAL A 475 23.87 -33.12 26.78
C VAL A 475 23.98 -33.21 28.29
N ASN A 476 24.61 -32.21 28.92
CA ASN A 476 24.73 -32.15 30.37
C ASN A 476 23.38 -31.99 31.07
N ARG A 477 22.45 -31.19 30.52
CA ARG A 477 21.09 -31.03 31.07
C ARG A 477 20.30 -32.33 31.05
N VAL A 478 20.37 -33.07 29.95
CA VAL A 478 19.74 -34.40 29.84
C VAL A 478 20.38 -35.39 30.81
N TYR A 479 21.71 -35.38 30.94
CA TYR A 479 22.41 -36.25 31.87
C TYR A 479 22.02 -35.96 33.32
N GLN A 480 22.04 -34.69 33.73
CA GLN A 480 21.71 -34.26 35.09
C GLN A 480 20.25 -34.49 35.46
N SER A 481 19.34 -34.56 34.49
CA SER A 481 17.92 -34.84 34.75
C SER A 481 17.66 -36.23 35.34
N GLY A 482 18.58 -37.19 35.17
CA GLY A 482 18.40 -38.58 35.58
C GLY A 482 17.28 -39.34 34.83
N LEU A 483 16.77 -38.76 33.74
CA LEU A 483 15.74 -39.36 32.87
C LEU A 483 16.34 -40.16 31.71
N PHE A 484 17.63 -39.97 31.42
CA PHE A 484 18.38 -40.76 30.44
C PHE A 484 19.05 -41.96 31.12
N ASP A 485 18.77 -43.16 30.62
CA ASP A 485 19.34 -44.42 31.13
C ASP A 485 20.16 -45.07 30.01
N VAL A 486 21.48 -45.00 30.14
CA VAL A 486 22.44 -45.43 29.11
C VAL A 486 22.29 -46.93 28.81
N ASP A 487 22.22 -47.75 29.86
CA ASP A 487 22.17 -49.21 29.73
C ASP A 487 20.83 -49.65 29.13
N TRP A 488 19.72 -49.03 29.56
CA TRP A 488 18.41 -49.28 28.98
C TRP A 488 18.35 -48.84 27.52
N TYR A 489 18.93 -47.69 27.19
CA TYR A 489 18.90 -47.12 25.83
C TYR A 489 19.65 -48.02 24.84
N LEU A 490 20.84 -48.48 25.18
CA LEU A 490 21.62 -49.42 24.35
C LEU A 490 20.96 -50.79 24.24
N LYS A 491 20.34 -51.29 25.31
CA LYS A 491 19.61 -52.56 25.29
C LYS A 491 18.35 -52.50 24.42
N THR A 492 17.67 -51.36 24.42
CA THR A 492 16.41 -51.14 23.67
C THR A 492 16.67 -50.83 22.19
N TYR A 493 17.84 -50.26 21.88
CA TYR A 493 18.25 -49.84 20.53
C TYR A 493 19.58 -50.48 20.13
N PRO A 494 19.58 -51.77 19.74
CA PRO A 494 20.80 -52.52 19.44
C PRO A 494 21.56 -52.02 18.21
N ASP A 495 20.88 -51.26 17.35
CA ASP A 495 21.45 -50.59 16.17
C ASP A 495 22.48 -49.51 16.54
N LEU A 496 22.52 -49.10 17.82
CA LEU A 496 23.48 -48.14 18.38
C LEU A 496 24.71 -48.81 19.01
N ALA A 497 24.90 -50.13 18.87
CA ALA A 497 26.05 -50.82 19.45
C ALA A 497 27.41 -50.45 18.80
N ASN A 498 27.38 -49.97 17.54
CA ASN A 498 28.59 -49.73 16.73
C ASN A 498 28.77 -48.26 16.29
N ILE A 499 28.06 -47.31 16.91
CA ILE A 499 28.20 -45.87 16.57
C ILE A 499 29.42 -45.25 17.26
N SER A 500 30.04 -44.29 16.59
CA SER A 500 31.25 -43.57 17.07
C SER A 500 30.95 -42.43 18.06
N MET A 501 29.70 -42.27 18.50
CA MET A 501 29.25 -41.21 19.39
C MET A 501 28.63 -41.78 20.67
N SER A 502 28.58 -40.99 21.75
CA SER A 502 28.00 -41.46 23.01
C SER A 502 26.47 -41.64 22.90
N PRO A 503 25.85 -42.61 23.61
CA PRO A 503 24.41 -42.86 23.50
C PRO A 503 23.53 -41.66 23.87
N ILE A 504 24.00 -40.86 24.82
CA ILE A 504 23.32 -39.63 25.24
C ILE A 504 23.44 -38.53 24.19
N GLU A 505 24.61 -38.35 23.56
CA GLU A 505 24.76 -37.46 22.41
C GLU A 505 23.87 -37.93 21.26
N HIS A 506 23.79 -39.24 21.02
CA HIS A 506 22.90 -39.77 20.00
C HIS A 506 21.46 -39.42 20.30
N PHE A 507 21.00 -39.61 21.53
CA PHE A 507 19.63 -39.26 21.90
C PHE A 507 19.33 -37.77 21.74
N VAL A 508 20.23 -36.90 22.21
CA VAL A 508 20.03 -35.45 22.16
C VAL A 508 19.97 -34.94 20.71
N ASN A 509 20.85 -35.46 19.85
CA ASN A 509 20.98 -35.01 18.46
C ASN A 509 20.02 -35.70 17.49
N TYR A 510 19.68 -36.97 17.72
CA TYR A 510 18.97 -37.82 16.75
C TYR A 510 17.80 -38.57 17.38
N GLY A 511 18.06 -39.33 18.46
CA GLY A 511 17.11 -40.29 19.02
C GLY A 511 15.78 -39.69 19.46
N ALA A 512 15.80 -38.50 20.03
CA ALA A 512 14.60 -37.74 20.39
C ALA A 512 13.66 -37.49 19.19
N PHE A 513 14.23 -37.10 18.04
CA PHE A 513 13.50 -36.77 16.82
C PHE A 513 13.07 -38.02 16.03
N GLU A 514 13.79 -39.13 16.21
CA GLU A 514 13.39 -40.47 15.74
C GLU A 514 12.26 -41.08 16.59
N GLY A 515 11.82 -40.38 17.65
CA GLY A 515 10.81 -40.86 18.58
C GLY A 515 11.31 -42.03 19.45
N ARG A 516 12.62 -42.12 19.67
CA ARG A 516 13.21 -43.03 20.66
C ARG A 516 13.05 -42.45 22.05
N SER A 517 12.86 -43.32 23.03
CA SER A 517 12.72 -42.90 24.44
C SER A 517 14.10 -42.91 25.11
N PRO A 518 14.46 -41.91 25.92
CA PRO A 518 15.76 -41.84 26.61
C PRO A 518 15.92 -42.89 27.73
N GLY A 519 14.80 -43.45 28.21
CA GLY A 519 14.75 -44.36 29.35
C GLY A 519 13.30 -44.72 29.68
N PRO A 520 13.08 -45.65 30.63
CA PRO A 520 11.73 -46.08 31.02
C PRO A 520 10.93 -44.97 31.72
N LYS A 521 11.60 -43.92 32.22
CA LYS A 521 10.99 -42.81 32.96
C LYS A 521 10.43 -41.70 32.08
N PHE A 522 10.73 -41.70 30.77
CA PHE A 522 10.22 -40.70 29.84
C PHE A 522 9.91 -41.35 28.49
N ASN A 523 8.67 -41.20 28.03
CA ASN A 523 8.24 -41.74 26.75
C ASN A 523 8.11 -40.61 25.73
N THR A 524 9.10 -40.53 24.83
CA THR A 524 9.17 -39.47 23.82
C THR A 524 7.95 -39.45 22.92
N ARG A 525 7.45 -40.61 22.47
CA ARG A 525 6.29 -40.69 21.55
C ARG A 525 5.00 -40.25 22.20
N LYS A 526 4.82 -40.57 23.48
CA LYS A 526 3.65 -40.12 24.24
C LYS A 526 3.70 -38.61 24.44
N TYR A 527 4.85 -38.10 24.87
CA TYR A 527 5.02 -36.67 25.14
C TYR A 527 4.85 -35.80 23.90
N THR A 528 5.36 -36.23 22.74
CA THR A 528 5.22 -35.50 21.48
C THR A 528 3.84 -35.63 20.84
N LYS A 529 3.06 -36.66 21.19
CA LYS A 529 1.65 -36.75 20.80
C LYS A 529 0.80 -35.72 21.55
N ASP A 530 1.12 -35.50 22.82
CA ASP A 530 0.40 -34.58 23.70
C ASP A 530 0.87 -33.12 23.50
N ASN A 531 2.11 -32.91 23.06
CA ASN A 531 2.70 -31.59 22.76
C ASN A 531 3.26 -31.57 21.32
N PRO A 532 2.39 -31.40 20.30
CA PRO A 532 2.81 -31.48 18.90
C PRO A 532 3.67 -30.30 18.46
N ASP A 533 3.55 -29.15 19.11
CA ASP A 533 4.35 -27.93 18.95
C ASP A 533 5.85 -28.13 19.22
N VAL A 534 6.20 -28.96 20.19
CA VAL A 534 7.60 -29.29 20.54
C VAL A 534 8.36 -29.89 19.36
N LEU A 535 7.69 -30.74 18.57
CA LEU A 535 8.26 -31.28 17.33
C LEU A 535 8.25 -30.25 16.20
N ILE A 536 7.27 -29.34 16.16
CA ILE A 536 7.15 -28.28 15.14
C ILE A 536 8.31 -27.29 15.23
N ASP A 537 8.73 -26.94 16.45
CA ASP A 537 9.81 -25.99 16.71
C ASP A 537 11.22 -26.63 16.67
N GLY A 538 11.29 -27.94 16.43
CA GLY A 538 12.55 -28.68 16.34
C GLY A 538 13.30 -28.76 17.68
N VAL A 539 12.58 -28.63 18.80
CA VAL A 539 13.15 -28.69 20.15
C VAL A 539 13.19 -30.14 20.62
N ASN A 540 14.27 -30.55 21.29
CA ASN A 540 14.34 -31.89 21.86
C ASN A 540 13.22 -32.07 22.90
N PRO A 541 12.34 -33.09 22.78
CA PRO A 541 11.18 -33.23 23.65
C PRO A 541 11.51 -33.38 25.13
N LEU A 542 12.65 -34.00 25.45
CA LEU A 542 13.10 -34.11 26.84
C LEU A 542 13.60 -32.77 27.37
N LEU A 543 14.28 -31.95 26.55
CA LEU A 543 14.72 -30.62 26.98
C LEU A 543 13.54 -29.67 27.21
N HIS A 544 12.54 -29.70 26.30
CA HIS A 544 11.31 -28.95 26.49
C HIS A 544 10.57 -29.37 27.77
N PHE A 545 10.54 -30.68 28.06
CA PHE A 545 9.96 -31.19 29.29
C PHE A 545 10.69 -30.69 30.55
N LEU A 546 12.01 -30.53 30.48
CA LEU A 546 12.81 -30.00 31.59
C LEU A 546 12.63 -28.49 31.78
N GLU A 547 12.41 -27.73 30.69
CA GLU A 547 12.15 -26.29 30.74
C GLU A 547 10.77 -25.98 31.30
N SER A 548 9.73 -26.63 30.76
CA SER A 548 8.34 -26.48 31.24
C SER A 548 8.14 -26.90 32.71
N ARG A 549 9.03 -27.75 33.24
CA ARG A 549 9.02 -28.16 34.65
C ARG A 549 9.72 -27.17 35.59
N ASN A 550 10.60 -26.30 35.08
CA ASN A 550 11.28 -25.28 35.89
C ASN A 550 10.48 -23.96 35.96
N GLU A 551 9.50 -23.76 35.07
CA GLU A 551 8.63 -22.58 35.04
C GLU A 551 7.34 -22.72 35.87
N ASN A 552 7.08 -23.90 36.42
CA ASN A 552 6.02 -24.19 37.40
C ASN A 552 6.64 -24.58 38.74
#